data_AF-A0ABD0U7L8-F1
#
_entry.id   AF-A0ABD0U7L8-F1
#
_cell.length_a   1.000
_cell.length_b   1.000
_cell.length_c   1.000
_cell.angle_alpha   90.00
_cell.angle_beta   90.00
_cell.angle_gamma   90.00
#
_symmetry.space_group_name_H-M   'P 1'
#
loop_
_entity.id
_entity.type
_entity.pdbx_description
1 polymer ?
#
loop_
_entity_poly.entity_id
_entity_poly.type
_entity_poly.pdbx_seq_one_letter_code
_entity_poly.pdbx_strand_id
1 'polypeptide(L)' 'MTIIKFKDWLKSIDLNGDGLISRKELRDGLRALGLNSTQWKAWRALVHADLNHNKHVDGDEEFEELIKYARERWGIVVN' A
#
# COMPACT_ATOMS: atom_id res chain seq x y z
N MET A 1 1.57 7.19 12.00
CA MET A 1 2.59 7.16 10.94
C MET A 1 2.34 8.33 10.00
N THR A 2 3.22 9.32 9.89
CA THR A 2 3.00 10.47 9.00
C THR A 2 2.96 10.06 7.52
N ILE A 3 2.48 10.95 6.62
CA ILE A 3 2.48 10.67 5.15
C ILE A 3 3.87 10.26 4.68
N ILE A 4 4.90 11.01 5.12
CA ILE A 4 6.29 10.76 4.76
C ILE A 4 6.72 9.35 5.20
N LYS A 5 6.45 8.98 6.46
CA LYS A 5 6.77 7.63 6.96
C LYS A 5 5.99 6.53 6.23
N PHE A 6 4.77 6.81 5.78
CA PHE A 6 4.00 5.85 4.96
C PHE A 6 4.62 5.69 3.57
N LYS A 7 5.00 6.79 2.92
CA LYS A 7 5.71 6.75 1.63
C LYS A 7 7.05 6.02 1.75
N ASP A 8 7.80 6.26 2.81
CA ASP A 8 9.07 5.54 3.07
C ASP A 8 8.82 4.05 3.33
N TRP A 9 7.77 3.71 4.06
CA TRP A 9 7.36 2.32 4.24
C TRP A 9 6.97 1.65 2.92
N LEU A 10 6.20 2.31 2.06
CA LEU A 10 5.87 1.80 0.72
C LEU A 10 7.14 1.51 -0.09
N LYS A 11 8.10 2.43 -0.09
CA LYS A 11 9.41 2.22 -0.75
C LYS A 11 10.16 1.02 -0.16
N SER A 12 10.07 0.78 1.15
CA SER A 12 10.75 -0.34 1.80
C SER A 12 10.14 -1.72 1.51
N ILE A 13 8.90 -1.76 1.03
CA ILE A 13 8.20 -3.02 0.69
C ILE A 13 8.29 -3.34 -0.80
N ASP A 14 8.76 -2.42 -1.64
CA ASP A 14 9.23 -2.71 -3.00
C ASP A 14 10.52 -3.54 -2.91
N LEU A 15 10.36 -4.86 -2.79
CA LEU A 15 11.47 -5.78 -2.56
C LEU A 15 12.22 -6.12 -3.84
N ASN A 16 11.54 -6.00 -4.98
CA ASN A 16 12.11 -6.34 -6.27
C ASN A 16 12.78 -5.13 -6.96
N GLY A 17 12.43 -3.90 -6.54
CA GLY A 17 13.05 -2.65 -6.97
C GLY A 17 12.56 -2.14 -8.33
N ASP A 18 11.38 -2.58 -8.79
CA ASP A 18 10.77 -2.13 -10.04
C ASP A 18 10.05 -0.78 -9.91
N GLY A 19 9.97 -0.23 -8.69
CA GLY A 19 9.25 1.01 -8.40
C GLY A 19 7.74 0.85 -8.37
N LEU A 20 7.23 -0.39 -8.44
CA LEU A 20 5.83 -0.75 -8.40
C LEU A 20 5.54 -1.49 -7.10
N ILE A 21 4.35 -1.30 -6.54
CA ILE A 21 3.93 -2.12 -5.40
C ILE A 21 2.97 -3.20 -5.88
N SER A 22 3.46 -4.44 -5.95
CA SER A 22 2.62 -5.59 -6.23
C SER A 22 1.70 -5.92 -5.05
N ARG A 23 0.62 -6.66 -5.34
CA ARG A 23 -0.24 -7.24 -4.30
C ARG A 23 0.53 -8.05 -3.25
N LYS A 24 1.59 -8.75 -3.69
CA LYS A 24 2.39 -9.62 -2.82
C LYS A 24 3.22 -8.79 -1.85
N GLU A 25 3.90 -7.77 -2.36
CA GLU A 25 4.69 -6.83 -1.56
C GLU A 25 3.82 -6.09 -0.55
N LEU A 26 2.66 -5.57 -0.98
CA LEU A 26 1.72 -4.93 -0.08
C LEU A 26 1.24 -5.89 1.03
N ARG A 27 0.89 -7.13 0.69
CA ARG A 27 0.48 -8.14 1.67
C ARG A 27 1.58 -8.45 2.67
N ASP A 28 2.80 -8.64 2.19
CA ASP A 28 3.94 -9.04 3.01
C ASP A 28 4.36 -7.87 3.92
N GLY A 29 4.34 -6.63 3.40
CA GLY A 29 4.50 -5.41 4.17
C GLY A 29 3.45 -5.24 5.26
N LEU A 30 2.16 -5.43 4.96
CA LEU A 30 1.09 -5.36 5.95
C LEU A 30 1.24 -6.43 7.04
N ARG A 31 1.78 -7.60 6.70
CA ARG A 31 2.09 -8.65 7.68
C ARG A 31 3.24 -8.23 8.58
N ALA A 32 4.27 -7.60 8.03
CA ALA A 32 5.39 -7.06 8.82
C ALA A 32 4.94 -5.95 9.79
N LEU A 33 3.92 -5.17 9.43
CA LEU A 33 3.26 -4.21 10.31
C LEU A 33 2.35 -4.84 11.39
N GLY A 34 2.23 -6.18 11.41
CA GLY A 34 1.41 -6.89 12.39
C GLY A 34 -0.10 -6.87 12.10
N LEU A 35 -0.53 -6.44 10.91
CA LEU A 35 -1.96 -6.49 10.57
C LEU A 35 -2.41 -7.93 10.33
N ASN A 36 -3.65 -8.22 10.72
CA ASN A 36 -4.35 -9.46 10.38
C ASN A 36 -5.02 -9.37 9.01
N SER A 37 -5.44 -10.52 8.48
CA SER A 37 -6.21 -10.61 7.22
C SER A 37 -5.54 -9.89 6.04
N THR A 38 -4.21 -9.91 6.00
CA THR A 38 -3.40 -9.12 5.05
C THR A 38 -3.68 -9.47 3.60
N GLN A 39 -4.05 -10.72 3.32
CA GLN A 39 -4.43 -11.17 1.99
C GLN A 39 -5.66 -10.42 1.46
N TRP A 40 -6.68 -10.24 2.29
CA TRP A 40 -7.90 -9.50 1.94
C TRP A 40 -7.66 -7.99 1.93
N LYS A 41 -6.90 -7.47 2.90
CA LYS A 41 -6.56 -6.04 2.98
C LYS A 41 -5.76 -5.58 1.76
N ALA A 42 -4.69 -6.30 1.40
CA ALA A 42 -3.87 -5.98 0.23
C ALA A 42 -4.67 -6.05 -1.07
N TRP A 43 -5.52 -7.06 -1.23
CA TRP A 43 -6.38 -7.15 -2.41
C TRP A 43 -7.33 -5.97 -2.54
N ARG A 44 -8.05 -5.60 -1.46
CA ARG A 44 -9.00 -4.47 -1.52
C ARG A 44 -8.30 -3.12 -1.72
N ALA A 45 -7.15 -2.92 -1.08
CA ALA A 45 -6.39 -1.69 -1.25
C ALA A 45 -5.82 -1.55 -2.66
N LEU A 46 -5.27 -2.63 -3.22
CA LEU A 46 -4.79 -2.65 -4.60
C LEU A 46 -5.94 -2.33 -5.58
N VAL A 47 -7.07 -3.05 -5.49
CA VAL A 47 -8.22 -2.82 -6.37
C VAL A 47 -8.75 -1.39 -6.28
N HIS A 48 -8.61 -0.73 -5.13
CA HIS A 48 -9.02 0.64 -4.95
C HIS A 48 -8.02 1.65 -5.53
N ALA A 49 -6.72 1.38 -5.39
CA ALA A 49 -5.66 2.31 -5.77
C ALA A 49 -5.21 2.16 -7.24
N ASP A 50 -5.35 0.98 -7.84
CA ASP A 50 -4.96 0.65 -9.22
C ASP A 50 -5.92 1.32 -10.23
N LEU A 51 -5.68 2.61 -10.50
CA LEU A 51 -6.49 3.47 -11.37
C LEU A 51 -6.24 3.14 -12.84
N ASN A 52 -5.02 2.73 -13.19
CA ASN A 52 -4.63 2.40 -14.55
C ASN A 52 -4.91 0.93 -14.93
N HIS A 53 -5.33 0.10 -13.97
CA HIS A 53 -5.67 -1.32 -14.10
C HIS A 53 -4.51 -2.24 -14.51
N ASN A 54 -3.28 -1.89 -14.16
CA ASN A 54 -2.09 -2.69 -14.45
C ASN A 54 -1.75 -3.72 -13.35
N LYS A 55 -2.57 -3.80 -12.29
CA LYS A 55 -2.44 -4.73 -11.15
C LYS A 55 -1.30 -4.41 -10.18
N HIS A 56 -0.78 -3.19 -10.23
CA HIS A 56 0.20 -2.66 -9.30
C HIS A 56 -0.33 -1.35 -8.70
N VAL A 57 0.38 -0.82 -7.71
CA VAL A 57 0.24 0.59 -7.33
C VAL A 57 1.48 1.30 -7.82
N ASP A 58 1.29 2.29 -8.68
CA ASP A 58 2.36 3.08 -9.29
C ASP A 58 2.02 4.57 -9.45
N GLY A 59 3.07 5.37 -9.60
CA GLY A 59 2.91 6.81 -9.77
C GLY A 59 2.32 7.52 -8.53
N ASP A 60 2.40 8.85 -8.54
CA ASP A 60 2.01 9.64 -7.36
C ASP A 60 0.50 9.52 -7.05
N GLU A 61 -0.35 9.43 -8.08
CA GLU A 61 -1.81 9.37 -7.90
C GLU A 61 -2.27 8.08 -7.21
N GLU A 62 -1.81 6.90 -7.66
CA GLU A 62 -2.22 5.64 -7.04
C GLU A 62 -1.61 5.47 -5.64
N PHE A 63 -0.40 6.00 -5.40
CA PHE A 63 0.16 6.07 -4.06
C PHE A 63 -0.69 6.93 -3.12
N GLU A 64 -1.21 8.07 -3.60
CA GLU A 64 -2.11 8.91 -2.82
C GLU A 64 -3.44 8.21 -2.51
N GLU A 65 -4.03 7.50 -3.47
CA GLU A 65 -5.24 6.69 -3.24
C GLU A 65 -4.98 5.55 -2.23
N LEU A 66 -3.83 4.89 -2.29
CA LEU A 66 -3.44 3.89 -1.30
C LEU A 66 -3.29 4.50 0.10
N ILE A 67 -2.71 5.70 0.23
CA ILE A 67 -2.57 6.42 1.51
C ILE A 67 -3.95 6.79 2.07
N LYS A 68 -4.85 7.32 1.24
CA LYS A 68 -6.24 7.64 1.63
C LYS A 68 -6.96 6.38 2.11
N TYR A 69 -6.88 5.30 1.33
CA TYR A 69 -7.49 4.02 1.69
C TYR A 69 -6.96 3.48 3.03
N ALA A 70 -5.64 3.49 3.21
CA ALA A 70 -5.00 3.01 4.43
C ALA A 70 -5.43 3.81 5.67
N ARG A 71 -5.57 5.13 5.52
CA ARG A 71 -6.07 6.03 6.57
C ARG A 71 -7.50 5.68 6.98
N GLU A 72 -8.39 5.48 6.02
CA GLU A 72 -9.81 5.23 6.27
C GLU A 72 -10.11 3.80 6.73
N ARG A 73 -9.39 2.81 6.20
CA ARG A 73 -9.75 1.38 6.35
C ARG A 73 -8.85 0.61 7.30
N TRP A 74 -7.62 1.05 7.52
CA TRP A 74 -6.68 0.35 8.40
C TRP A 74 -6.39 1.08 9.70
N GLY A 75 -6.93 2.29 9.89
CA GLY A 75 -6.68 3.10 11.09
C GLY A 75 -5.21 3.48 11.25
N ILE A 76 -4.43 3.42 10.17
CA ILE A 76 -3.06 3.91 10.16
C ILE A 76 -3.17 5.43 10.24
N VAL A 77 -2.89 5.99 11.43
CA VAL A 77 -3.02 7.42 11.69
C VAL A 77 -1.96 8.17 10.90
N VAL A 78 -2.37 8.73 9.77
CA VAL A 78 -1.59 9.63 8.93
C VAL A 78 -1.89 11.06 9.37
N ASN A 79 -1.21 11.50 10.44
CA ASN A 79 -1.16 12.90 10.89
C ASN A 79 0.08 13.58 10.34
#